data_AF-A0A5N7CEX3-F1
#
_entry.id   AF-A0A5N7CEX3-F1
#
_cell.length_a   1.000
_cell.length_b   1.000
_cell.length_c   1.000
_cell.angle_alpha   90.00
_cell.angle_beta   90.00
_cell.angle_gamma   90.00
#
_symmetry.space_group_name_H-M   'P 1'
#
loop_
_entity.id
_entity.type
_entity.pdbx_description
1 polymer ?
#
loop_
_entity_poly.entity_id
_entity_poly.type
_entity_poly.pdbx_seq_one_letter_code
_entity_poly.pdbx_strand_id
1 'polypeptide(L)'
;MLYTWIQTLGALLLLTSVVHAQFQFFEHMFGGGRQEHHQQAAQNEPSDSSRYQNMWESAQCDKYLCPGTLACVHFPHHCPCEHPDIEDKVELGEGSAVCISKGGFQPGEAARKIELARKGVL
;
A
#
# COMPACT_ATOMS: atom_id res chain seq x y z
N MET A 1 57.59 35.39 19.01
CA MET A 1 57.07 34.10 19.51
C MET A 1 55.65 34.26 20.04
N LEU A 2 55.38 35.06 21.07
CA LEU A 2 54.02 35.19 21.63
C LEU A 2 52.98 35.75 20.64
N TYR A 3 53.35 36.72 19.81
CA TYR A 3 52.46 37.35 18.84
C TYR A 3 52.01 36.41 17.71
N THR A 4 52.91 35.55 17.24
CA THR A 4 52.60 34.51 16.23
C THR A 4 51.65 33.46 16.79
N TRP A 5 51.74 33.13 18.07
CA TRP A 5 50.81 32.21 18.75
C TRP A 5 49.42 32.82 18.94
N ILE A 6 49.35 34.13 19.23
CA ILE A 6 48.07 34.85 19.31
C ILE A 6 47.39 34.90 17.94
N GLN A 7 48.15 35.12 16.86
CA GLN A 7 47.62 35.12 15.51
C GLN A 7 47.13 33.73 15.07
N THR A 8 47.85 32.66 15.38
CA THR A 8 47.42 31.30 15.04
C THR A 8 46.20 30.87 15.85
N LEU A 9 46.15 31.20 17.15
CA LEU A 9 44.97 30.95 17.99
C LEU A 9 43.75 31.75 17.51
N GLY A 10 43.94 33.02 17.13
CA GLY A 10 42.88 33.84 16.56
C GLY A 10 42.33 33.30 15.25
N ALA A 11 43.20 32.85 14.34
CA ALA A 11 42.79 32.22 13.08
C ALA A 11 42.05 30.89 13.30
N LEU A 12 42.51 30.08 14.25
CA LEU A 12 41.86 28.80 14.60
C LEU A 12 40.46 29.02 15.20
N LEU A 13 40.28 30.06 16.00
CA LEU A 13 38.98 30.40 16.60
C LEU A 13 37.96 30.90 15.56
N LEU A 14 38.43 31.55 14.50
CA LEU A 14 37.58 31.98 13.39
C LEU A 14 37.12 30.78 12.54
N LEU A 15 37.98 29.79 12.32
CA LEU A 15 37.67 28.57 11.55
C LEU A 15 36.63 27.68 12.25
N THR A 16 36.63 27.61 13.58
CA THR A 16 35.65 26.79 14.34
C THR A 16 34.25 27.41 14.41
N SER A 17 34.13 28.73 14.18
CA SER A 17 32.83 29.42 14.16
C SER A 17 31.95 29.07 12.94
N VAL A 18 32.55 28.52 11.88
CA VAL A 18 31.85 28.16 10.63
C VAL A 18 31.25 26.74 10.68
N VAL A 19 31.57 25.92 11.69
CA VAL A 19 31.18 24.50 11.77
C VAL A 19 29.76 24.27 12.32
N HIS A 20 29.11 25.30 12.88
CA HIS A 20 27.84 25.13 13.62
C HIS A 20 26.54 25.07 12.78
N ALA A 21 26.59 24.93 11.45
CA ALA A 21 25.36 24.88 10.63
C ALA A 21 25.20 23.61 9.76
N GLN A 22 26.15 22.66 9.78
CA GLN A 22 26.12 21.54 8.82
C GLN A 22 25.25 20.34 9.25
N PHE A 23 24.81 20.27 10.53
CA PHE A 23 24.01 19.15 11.04
C PHE A 23 22.56 19.50 11.40
N GLN A 24 22.16 20.79 11.41
CA GLN A 24 20.76 21.17 11.62
C GLN A 24 19.84 20.85 10.43
N PHE A 25 20.40 20.49 9.27
CA PHE A 25 19.63 20.06 8.11
C PHE A 25 18.89 18.73 8.35
N PHE A 26 19.53 17.77 9.02
CA PHE A 26 18.93 16.45 9.22
C PHE A 26 17.82 16.46 10.27
N GLU A 27 17.95 17.21 11.38
CA GLU A 27 16.88 17.31 12.38
C GLU A 27 15.58 17.92 11.82
N HIS A 28 15.69 18.94 10.95
CA HIS A 28 14.50 19.53 10.32
C HIS A 28 13.90 18.67 9.21
N MET A 29 14.69 17.83 8.53
CA MET A 29 14.18 16.93 7.50
C MET A 29 13.45 15.69 8.07
N PHE A 30 13.79 15.26 9.29
CA PHE A 30 13.13 14.14 9.99
C PHE A 30 12.07 14.56 11.02
N GLY A 31 12.01 15.85 11.40
CA GLY A 31 11.22 16.34 12.54
C GLY A 31 9.83 16.92 12.26
N GLY A 32 9.45 17.22 11.00
CA GLY A 32 8.06 17.60 10.70
C GLY A 32 7.89 18.49 9.47
N GLY A 33 6.92 18.11 8.63
CA GLY A 33 6.31 19.02 7.65
C GLY A 33 6.80 18.91 6.21
N ARG A 34 6.94 17.69 5.69
CA ARG A 34 7.08 17.40 4.25
C ARG A 34 5.89 17.97 3.46
N GLN A 35 6.10 19.08 2.76
CA GLN A 35 5.36 19.46 1.54
C GLN A 35 6.37 19.70 0.42
N GLU A 36 7.11 18.66 0.04
CA GLU A 36 7.76 18.59 -1.26
C GLU A 36 7.05 17.55 -2.10
N HIS A 37 6.45 18.03 -3.19
CA HIS A 37 5.94 17.28 -4.32
C HIS A 37 7.09 16.49 -4.97
N HIS A 38 7.50 15.39 -4.33
CA HIS A 38 8.18 14.33 -5.05
C HIS A 38 7.13 13.67 -5.95
N GLN A 39 7.29 13.85 -7.26
CA GLN A 39 6.79 12.89 -8.23
C GLN A 39 7.38 11.52 -7.83
N GLN A 40 6.59 10.75 -7.08
CA GLN A 40 6.84 9.34 -6.85
C GLN A 40 6.77 8.68 -8.23
N ALA A 41 7.93 8.46 -8.86
CA ALA A 41 8.01 7.43 -9.87
C ALA A 41 7.44 6.17 -9.22
N ALA A 42 6.36 5.62 -9.79
CA ALA A 42 5.66 4.46 -9.27
C ALA A 42 6.67 3.31 -9.11
N GLN A 43 7.17 3.13 -7.89
CA GLN A 43 7.96 1.97 -7.55
C GLN A 43 6.99 0.78 -7.49
N ASN A 44 7.43 -0.39 -7.93
CA ASN A 44 6.62 -1.60 -7.85
C ASN A 44 6.20 -1.83 -6.39
N GLU A 45 4.93 -2.19 -6.21
CA GLU A 45 4.43 -2.59 -4.89
C GLU A 45 5.24 -3.78 -4.36
N PRO A 46 5.50 -3.85 -3.04
CA PRO A 46 6.19 -4.98 -2.44
C PRO A 46 5.53 -6.31 -2.81
N SER A 47 6.34 -7.36 -3.08
CA SER A 47 5.83 -8.70 -3.36
C SER A 47 5.26 -9.43 -2.13
N ASP A 48 5.32 -8.81 -0.94
CA ASP A 48 4.80 -9.39 0.29
C ASP A 48 3.35 -8.98 0.57
N SER A 49 2.69 -9.71 1.46
CA SER A 49 1.32 -9.42 1.89
C SER A 49 1.24 -8.57 3.17
N SER A 50 2.36 -8.02 3.67
CA SER A 50 2.42 -7.37 4.99
C SER A 50 1.51 -6.13 5.07
N ARG A 51 1.49 -5.32 4.01
CA ARG A 51 0.60 -4.14 3.90
C ARG A 51 -0.87 -4.54 4.02
N TYR A 52 -1.26 -5.60 3.31
CA TYR A 52 -2.62 -6.11 3.35
C TYR A 52 -2.97 -6.71 4.71
N GLN A 53 -2.06 -7.48 5.34
CA GLN A 53 -2.26 -8.04 6.68
C GLN A 53 -2.52 -6.96 7.72
N ASN A 54 -1.73 -5.88 7.71
CA ASN A 54 -1.95 -4.75 8.62
C ASN A 54 -3.34 -4.09 8.41
N MET A 55 -3.78 -4.00 7.15
CA MET A 55 -5.10 -3.45 6.80
C MET A 55 -6.25 -4.39 7.23
N TRP A 56 -6.05 -5.70 7.07
CA TRP A 56 -6.98 -6.74 7.52
C TRP A 56 -7.15 -6.74 9.04
N GLU A 57 -6.04 -6.73 9.79
CA GLU A 57 -6.02 -6.76 11.25
C GLU A 57 -6.59 -5.49 11.89
N SER A 58 -6.48 -4.35 11.20
CA SER A 58 -7.03 -3.06 11.67
C SER A 58 -8.51 -2.87 11.32
N ALA A 59 -9.08 -3.70 10.45
CA ALA A 59 -10.49 -3.61 10.08
C ALA A 59 -11.40 -4.07 11.22
N GLN A 60 -12.37 -3.23 11.57
CA GLN A 60 -13.36 -3.54 12.59
C GLN A 60 -14.58 -4.19 11.94
N CYS A 61 -14.84 -5.45 12.26
CA CYS A 61 -16.03 -6.17 11.81
C CYS A 61 -16.47 -7.19 12.87
N ASP A 62 -17.75 -7.19 13.21
CA ASP A 62 -18.37 -8.09 14.18
C ASP A 62 -18.98 -9.35 13.54
N LYS A 63 -18.96 -9.42 12.20
CA LYS A 63 -19.55 -10.48 11.39
C LYS A 63 -18.50 -11.14 10.50
N TYR A 64 -18.71 -11.15 9.19
CA TYR A 64 -17.77 -11.68 8.22
C TYR A 64 -17.03 -10.53 7.53
N LEU A 65 -15.72 -10.46 7.73
CA LEU A 65 -14.84 -9.56 6.99
C LEU A 65 -14.47 -10.22 5.66
N CYS A 66 -14.63 -9.50 4.55
CA CYS A 66 -14.37 -10.02 3.21
C CYS A 66 -12.88 -9.93 2.85
N PRO A 67 -12.17 -11.04 2.56
CA PRO A 67 -10.74 -11.04 2.22
C PRO A 67 -10.38 -10.03 1.13
N GLY A 68 -11.03 -10.07 -0.02
CA GLY A 68 -10.63 -9.19 -1.12
C GLY A 68 -10.86 -7.70 -0.89
N THR A 69 -11.93 -7.34 -0.18
CA THR A 69 -12.46 -5.96 -0.18
C THR A 69 -12.49 -5.29 1.18
N LEU A 70 -12.20 -6.03 2.26
CA LEU A 70 -12.36 -5.59 3.64
C LEU A 70 -13.79 -5.10 3.99
N ALA A 71 -14.78 -5.49 3.20
CA ALA A 71 -16.18 -5.19 3.50
C ALA A 71 -16.65 -6.06 4.69
N CYS A 72 -17.39 -5.47 5.62
CA CYS A 72 -18.03 -6.20 6.71
C CYS A 72 -19.46 -6.59 6.29
N VAL A 73 -19.71 -7.88 6.12
CA VAL A 73 -20.97 -8.44 5.63
C VAL A 73 -21.50 -9.56 6.52
N HIS A 74 -22.73 -10.01 6.27
CA HIS A 74 -23.36 -11.08 7.05
C HIS A 74 -22.90 -12.49 6.66
N PHE A 75 -22.65 -12.75 5.38
CA PHE A 75 -22.29 -14.07 4.86
C PHE A 75 -21.21 -13.97 3.78
N PRO A 76 -20.36 -14.99 3.57
CA PRO A 76 -19.28 -14.95 2.59
C PRO A 76 -19.74 -14.61 1.16
N HIS A 77 -20.85 -15.18 0.69
CA HIS A 77 -21.41 -14.85 -0.63
C HIS A 77 -21.97 -13.42 -0.72
N HIS A 78 -22.05 -12.63 0.35
CA HIS A 78 -22.38 -11.20 0.27
C HIS A 78 -21.17 -10.31 -0.02
N CYS A 79 -19.96 -10.85 -0.05
CA CYS A 79 -18.78 -10.06 -0.35
C CYS A 79 -18.84 -9.43 -1.75
N PRO A 80 -18.52 -8.14 -1.89
CA PRO A 80 -18.34 -7.53 -3.20
C PRO A 80 -17.06 -8.04 -3.85
N CYS A 81 -17.03 -8.03 -5.18
CA CYS A 81 -15.80 -8.29 -5.94
C CYS A 81 -14.84 -7.11 -5.84
N GLU A 82 -13.54 -7.39 -5.94
CA GLU A 82 -12.47 -6.39 -5.84
C GLU A 82 -12.55 -5.38 -6.98
N HIS A 83 -12.97 -5.85 -8.15
CA HIS A 83 -13.04 -5.05 -9.37
C HIS A 83 -14.40 -5.20 -10.07
N PRO A 84 -15.49 -4.63 -9.52
CA PRO A 84 -16.86 -4.85 -10.02
C PRO A 84 -17.06 -4.41 -11.49
N ASP A 85 -16.24 -3.49 -11.98
CA ASP A 85 -16.30 -3.02 -13.36
C ASP A 85 -15.80 -4.06 -14.36
N ILE A 86 -14.87 -4.92 -13.96
CA ILE A 86 -14.22 -5.92 -14.83
C ILE A 86 -14.40 -7.36 -14.35
N GLU A 87 -15.13 -7.59 -13.26
CA GLU A 87 -15.43 -8.90 -12.70
C GLU A 87 -16.94 -9.13 -12.58
N ASP A 88 -17.36 -10.36 -12.87
CA ASP A 88 -18.69 -10.87 -12.58
C ASP A 88 -18.63 -11.73 -11.31
N LYS A 89 -19.65 -11.57 -10.46
CA LYS A 89 -19.84 -12.41 -9.27
C LYS A 89 -20.72 -13.59 -9.61
N VAL A 90 -20.26 -14.80 -9.28
CA VAL A 90 -20.99 -16.06 -9.54
C VAL A 90 -21.10 -16.85 -8.25
N GLU A 91 -22.33 -17.23 -7.87
CA GLU A 91 -22.58 -18.10 -6.72
C GLU A 91 -22.35 -19.57 -7.11
N LEU A 92 -21.48 -20.26 -6.37
CA LEU A 92 -21.10 -21.65 -6.65
C LEU A 92 -22.06 -22.66 -6.01
N GLY A 93 -23.01 -22.20 -5.20
CA GLY A 93 -23.72 -23.03 -4.23
C GLY A 93 -22.97 -23.10 -2.90
N GLU A 94 -23.59 -23.71 -1.89
CA GLU A 94 -23.03 -23.86 -0.53
C GLU A 94 -22.71 -22.52 0.18
N GLY A 95 -23.41 -21.44 -0.19
CA GLY A 95 -23.20 -20.11 0.41
C GLY A 95 -21.87 -19.44 0.06
N SER A 96 -21.20 -19.91 -1.02
CA SER A 96 -19.95 -19.36 -1.54
C SER A 96 -20.16 -18.66 -2.91
N ALA A 97 -19.35 -17.64 -3.17
CA ALA A 97 -19.33 -16.93 -4.44
C ALA A 97 -17.89 -16.68 -4.89
N VAL A 98 -17.68 -16.61 -6.20
CA VAL A 98 -16.39 -16.26 -6.81
C VAL A 98 -16.54 -15.05 -7.70
N CYS A 99 -15.47 -14.27 -7.78
CA CYS A 99 -15.32 -13.17 -8.71
C CYS A 99 -14.47 -13.66 -9.88
N ILE A 100 -14.99 -13.51 -11.09
CA ILE A 100 -14.31 -13.93 -12.31
C ILE A 100 -14.23 -12.77 -13.28
N SER A 101 -13.10 -12.62 -13.96
CA SER A 101 -12.98 -11.59 -14.99
C SER A 101 -14.09 -11.72 -16.04
N LYS A 102 -14.68 -10.59 -16.42
CA LYS A 102 -15.61 -10.44 -17.54
C LYS A 102 -14.99 -10.79 -18.89
N GLY A 103 -13.67 -10.98 -18.96
CA GLY A 103 -12.85 -11.18 -20.17
C GLY A 103 -13.13 -12.43 -21.03
N GLY A 104 -14.36 -12.94 -21.05
CA GLY A 104 -14.84 -13.84 -22.09
C GLY A 104 -15.02 -13.12 -23.43
N PHE A 105 -15.20 -13.90 -24.49
CA PHE A 105 -15.54 -13.39 -25.82
C PHE A 105 -16.92 -12.71 -25.83
N GLN A 106 -17.79 -13.05 -24.87
CA GLN A 106 -19.13 -12.48 -24.71
C GLN A 106 -19.52 -12.26 -23.23
N PRO A 107 -20.40 -11.28 -22.93
CA PRO A 107 -20.98 -11.11 -21.60
C PRO A 107 -21.64 -12.39 -21.07
N GLY A 108 -21.40 -12.73 -19.81
CA GLY A 108 -21.99 -13.92 -19.17
C GLY A 108 -21.37 -15.27 -19.58
N GLU A 109 -20.36 -15.28 -20.46
CA GLU A 109 -19.68 -16.52 -20.86
C GLU A 109 -18.95 -17.18 -19.67
N ALA A 110 -18.35 -16.37 -18.80
CA ALA A 110 -17.66 -16.86 -17.59
C ALA A 110 -18.62 -17.62 -16.67
N ALA A 111 -19.79 -17.05 -16.37
CA ALA A 111 -20.83 -17.71 -15.60
C ALA A 111 -21.32 -19.01 -16.26
N ARG A 112 -21.52 -18.99 -17.59
CA ARG A 112 -21.89 -20.20 -18.37
C ARG A 112 -20.83 -21.30 -18.23
N LYS A 113 -19.54 -20.96 -18.35
CA LYS A 113 -18.43 -21.91 -18.20
C LYS A 113 -18.39 -22.50 -16.79
N ILE A 114 -18.60 -21.68 -15.76
CA ILE A 114 -18.70 -22.15 -14.37
C ILE A 114 -19.86 -23.15 -14.21
N GLU A 115 -21.03 -22.85 -14.79
CA GLU A 115 -22.18 -23.74 -14.69
C GLU A 115 -21.98 -25.06 -15.45
N LEU A 116 -21.32 -25.03 -16.62
CA LEU A 116 -20.94 -26.23 -17.35
C LEU A 116 -19.88 -27.05 -16.59
N ALA A 117 -18.93 -26.39 -15.95
CA ALA A 117 -17.92 -27.02 -15.10
C ALA A 117 -18.58 -27.76 -13.93
N ARG A 118 -19.54 -27.10 -13.27
CA ARG A 118 -20.33 -27.68 -12.18
C ARG A 118 -21.09 -28.94 -12.61
N LYS A 119 -21.55 -28.97 -13.86
CA LYS A 119 -22.23 -30.12 -14.47
C LYS A 119 -21.28 -31.17 -15.06
N GLY A 120 -19.97 -30.92 -15.08
CA GLY A 120 -18.97 -31.82 -15.65
C GLY A 120 -19.00 -31.91 -17.19
N VAL A 121 -19.48 -30.87 -17.88
CA VAL A 121 -19.72 -30.86 -19.34
C VAL A 121 -19.07 -29.65 -20.04
N LEU A 122 -17.88 -29.28 -19.58
CA LEU A 122 -17.09 -28.13 -20.08
C LEU A 122 -16.67 -28.27 -21.54
#